data_AF-A0A6N7XA47-F1
#
_entry.id   AF-A0A6N7XA47-F1
#
_cell.length_a   1.000
_cell.length_b   1.000
_cell.length_c   1.000
_cell.angle_alpha   90.00
_cell.angle_beta   90.00
_cell.angle_gamma   90.00
#
_symmetry.space_group_name_H-M   'P 1'
#
loop_
_entity.id
_entity.type
_entity.pdbx_description
1 polymer ?
#
loop_
_entity_poly.entity_id
_entity_poly.type
_entity_poly.pdbx_seq_one_letter_code
_entity_poly.pdbx_strand_id
1 'polypeptide(L)'
;MISRKQGSLGRDVLAPFEAALSFVEPRAKIEICRDPDDDKFLECAIDARAVHVVSGDKDLLAIGKYEGVEIVTAAEFCERYL
;
A
#
# COMPACT_ATOMS: atom_id res chain seq x y z
N MET A 1 -15.89 16.16 8.89
CA MET A 1 -15.13 17.28 8.32
C MET A 1 -13.67 17.13 8.75
N ILE A 2 -12.91 16.27 8.07
CA ILE A 2 -11.45 16.19 8.23
C ILE A 2 -10.89 16.95 7.02
N SER A 3 -10.34 18.13 7.27
CA SER A 3 -9.65 18.90 6.25
C SER A 3 -8.37 18.14 5.89
N ARG A 4 -8.37 17.43 4.76
CA ARG A 4 -7.14 16.90 4.17
C ARG A 4 -6.26 18.11 3.85
N LYS A 5 -5.29 18.40 4.71
CA LYS A 5 -4.23 19.36 4.37
C LYS A 5 -3.44 18.74 3.23
N GLN A 6 -3.76 19.13 2.00
CA GLN A 6 -2.96 18.81 0.83
C GLN A 6 -1.62 19.55 0.99
N GLY A 7 -0.65 18.91 1.64
CA GLY A 7 0.73 19.41 1.64
C GLY A 7 1.29 19.25 0.23
N SER A 8 1.88 20.32 -0.31
CA SER A 8 2.70 20.21 -1.51
C SER A 8 4.11 19.76 -1.10
N LEU A 9 4.46 18.51 -1.40
CA LEU A 9 5.84 18.08 -1.35
C LEU A 9 6.54 18.59 -2.61
N GLY A 10 7.72 19.20 -2.44
CA GLY A 10 8.60 19.51 -3.56
C GLY A 10 9.00 18.22 -4.27
N ARG A 11 9.06 18.25 -5.61
CA ARG A 11 9.39 17.06 -6.41
C ARG A 11 10.77 16.48 -6.05
N ASP A 12 11.68 17.35 -5.65
CA ASP A 12 13.00 17.04 -5.13
C ASP A 12 12.98 16.13 -3.89
N VAL A 13 11.94 16.21 -3.05
CA VAL A 13 11.80 15.34 -1.87
C VAL A 13 11.55 13.88 -2.26
N LEU A 14 10.90 13.66 -3.40
CA LEU A 14 10.57 12.32 -3.89
C LEU A 14 11.68 11.70 -4.73
N ALA A 15 12.59 12.49 -5.30
CA ALA A 15 13.64 12.02 -6.21
C ALA A 15 14.44 10.80 -5.69
N PRO A 16 14.84 10.71 -4.40
CA PRO A 16 15.52 9.52 -3.89
C PRO A 16 14.64 8.27 -3.92
N PHE A 17 13.33 8.42 -3.70
CA PHE A 17 12.36 7.33 -3.76
C PHE A 17 12.08 6.92 -5.20
N GLU A 18 11.95 7.86 -6.14
CA GLU A 18 11.74 7.54 -7.56
C GLU A 18 12.84 6.64 -8.12
N ALA A 19 14.09 6.80 -7.64
CA ALA A 19 15.22 5.97 -8.05
C ALA A 19 15.25 4.57 -7.42
N ALA A 20 14.58 4.38 -6.28
CA ALA A 20 14.60 3.12 -5.52
C ALA A 20 13.30 2.32 -5.64
N LEU A 21 12.21 2.94 -6.11
CA LEU A 21 10.89 2.34 -6.24
C LEU A 21 10.62 1.87 -7.67
N SER A 22 9.80 0.82 -7.78
CA SER A 22 9.20 0.42 -9.05
C SER A 22 7.81 1.01 -9.17
N PHE A 23 7.58 1.77 -10.23
CA PHE A 23 6.24 2.28 -10.55
C PHE A 23 5.40 1.18 -11.18
N VAL A 24 4.20 0.99 -10.66
CA VAL A 24 3.24 -0.01 -11.13
C VAL A 24 1.97 0.72 -11.51
N GLU A 25 1.48 0.48 -12.72
CA GLU A 25 0.13 0.87 -13.14
C GLU A 25 -0.81 -0.31 -12.88
N PRO A 26 -1.68 -0.23 -11.86
CA PRO A 26 -2.56 -1.34 -11.52
C PRO A 26 -3.59 -1.58 -12.65
N ARG A 27 -3.72 -2.84 -13.06
CA ARG A 27 -4.67 -3.38 -14.03
C ARG A 27 -5.63 -4.37 -13.39
N ALA A 28 -5.23 -5.01 -12.30
CA ALA A 28 -6.11 -5.79 -11.46
C ALA A 28 -7.34 -4.97 -11.07
N LYS A 29 -8.47 -5.65 -10.91
CA LYS A 29 -9.74 -5.08 -10.46
C LYS A 29 -10.17 -5.87 -9.24
N ILE A 30 -10.11 -5.22 -8.08
CA ILE A 30 -10.44 -5.82 -6.79
C ILE A 30 -11.55 -4.98 -6.18
N GLU A 31 -12.52 -5.66 -5.57
CA GLU A 31 -13.65 -5.05 -4.86
C GLU A 31 -13.88 -5.83 -3.56
N ILE A 32 -12.94 -5.71 -2.61
CA ILE A 32 -12.98 -6.45 -1.33
C ILE A 32 -12.85 -5.53 -0.13
N CYS A 33 -12.19 -4.38 -0.29
CA CYS A 33 -12.05 -3.41 0.77
C CYS A 33 -13.41 -2.82 1.13
N ARG A 34 -13.57 -2.47 2.42
CA ARG A 34 -14.77 -1.78 2.89
C ARG A 34 -14.86 -0.36 2.35
N ASP A 35 -13.72 0.32 2.24
CA ASP A 35 -13.56 1.55 1.48
C ASP A 35 -13.06 1.19 0.07
N PRO A 36 -13.86 1.40 -0.99
CA PRO A 36 -13.45 1.12 -2.36
C PRO A 36 -12.18 1.86 -2.79
N ASP A 37 -11.85 2.99 -2.15
CA ASP A 37 -10.61 3.72 -2.46
C ASP A 37 -9.36 2.93 -2.03
N ASP A 38 -9.48 1.95 -1.14
CA ASP A 38 -8.36 1.15 -0.64
C ASP A 38 -8.06 -0.09 -1.49
N ASP A 39 -8.98 -0.52 -2.37
CA ASP A 39 -8.74 -1.65 -3.28
C ASP A 39 -7.47 -1.42 -4.13
N LYS A 40 -7.15 -0.17 -4.47
CA LYS A 40 -5.95 0.20 -5.24
C LYS A 40 -4.64 -0.31 -4.63
N PHE A 41 -4.58 -0.50 -3.30
CA PHE A 41 -3.38 -1.01 -2.63
C PHE A 41 -3.19 -2.51 -2.91
N LEU A 42 -4.28 -3.27 -2.92
CA LEU A 42 -4.27 -4.67 -3.28
C LEU A 42 -4.07 -4.84 -4.79
N GLU A 43 -4.72 -4.01 -5.62
CA GLU A 43 -4.54 -4.05 -7.08
C GLU A 43 -3.06 -3.85 -7.42
N CYS A 44 -2.44 -2.82 -6.82
CA CYS A 44 -1.01 -2.56 -6.97
C CYS A 44 -0.15 -3.73 -6.49
N ALA A 45 -0.45 -4.31 -5.31
CA ALA A 45 0.31 -5.43 -4.77
C ALA A 45 0.27 -6.67 -5.69
N ILE A 46 -0.89 -6.99 -6.25
CA ILE A 46 -1.06 -8.12 -7.16
C ILE A 46 -0.26 -7.89 -8.45
N ASP A 47 -0.40 -6.73 -9.08
CA ASP A 47 0.31 -6.43 -10.32
C ASP A 47 1.83 -6.26 -10.13
N ALA A 48 2.25 -5.78 -8.96
CA ALA A 48 3.64 -5.73 -8.54
C ALA A 48 4.21 -7.12 -8.20
N ARG A 49 3.36 -8.14 -8.08
CA ARG A 49 3.70 -9.47 -7.52
C ARG A 49 4.33 -9.34 -6.13
N ALA A 50 3.84 -8.40 -5.34
CA ALA A 50 4.26 -8.22 -3.98
C ALA A 50 3.82 -9.40 -3.12
N VAL A 51 4.62 -9.71 -2.10
CA VAL A 51 4.27 -10.71 -1.08
C VAL A 51 3.68 -10.10 0.18
N HIS A 52 3.85 -8.79 0.36
CA HIS A 52 3.33 -8.07 1.52
C HIS A 52 2.76 -6.70 1.12
N VAL A 53 1.71 -6.27 1.81
CA VAL A 53 1.30 -4.87 1.97
C VAL A 53 1.57 -4.47 3.40
N VAL A 54 2.37 -3.42 3.59
CA VAL A 54 2.65 -2.88 4.92
C VAL A 54 1.72 -1.70 5.17
N SER A 55 0.84 -1.79 6.16
CA SER A 55 -0.16 -0.76 6.44
C SER A 55 -0.42 -0.57 7.94
N GLY A 56 -0.78 0.65 8.32
CA GLY A 56 -1.36 0.95 9.63
C GLY A 56 -2.88 1.05 9.62
N ASP A 57 -3.49 0.89 8.44
CA ASP A 57 -4.94 0.96 8.26
C ASP A 57 -5.61 -0.31 8.79
N LYS A 58 -6.58 -0.14 9.70
CA LYS A 58 -7.24 -1.26 10.38
C LYS A 58 -8.19 -2.03 9.47
N ASP A 59 -8.81 -1.38 8.51
CA ASP A 59 -9.73 -2.03 7.59
C ASP A 59 -8.95 -2.89 6.59
N LEU A 60 -7.79 -2.41 6.10
CA LEU A 60 -6.86 -3.24 5.32
C LEU A 60 -6.28 -4.40 6.14
N LEU A 61 -5.84 -4.15 7.37
CA LEU A 61 -5.28 -5.18 8.25
C LEU A 61 -6.31 -6.28 8.57
N ALA A 62 -7.60 -5.95 8.63
CA ALA A 62 -8.67 -6.92 8.89
C ALA A 62 -8.82 -7.96 7.76
N ILE A 63 -8.37 -7.66 6.54
CA ILE A 63 -8.34 -8.62 5.42
C ILE A 63 -7.29 -9.71 5.70
N GLY A 64 -6.15 -9.33 6.31
CA GLY A 64 -5.07 -10.21 6.72
C GLY A 64 -4.24 -10.78 5.56
N LYS A 65 -4.88 -11.45 4.59
CA LYS A 65 -4.21 -12.00 3.42
C LYS A 65 -5.15 -12.06 2.22
N TYR A 66 -4.67 -11.63 1.05
CA TYR A 66 -5.43 -11.71 -0.21
C TYR A 66 -4.55 -12.24 -1.33
N GLU A 67 -4.98 -13.31 -2.02
CA GLU A 67 -4.27 -13.93 -3.15
C GLU A 67 -2.75 -14.12 -2.95
N GLY A 68 -2.34 -14.48 -1.73
CA GLY A 68 -0.93 -14.70 -1.38
C GLY A 68 -0.20 -13.46 -0.82
N VAL A 69 -0.78 -12.27 -0.94
CA VAL A 69 -0.28 -11.02 -0.36
C VAL A 69 -0.69 -10.92 1.11
N GLU A 70 0.29 -10.88 2.02
CA GLU A 70 0.03 -10.68 3.45
C GLU A 70 -0.03 -9.20 3.81
N ILE A 71 -1.03 -8.80 4.59
CA ILE A 71 -1.18 -7.43 5.04
C ILE A 71 -0.72 -7.37 6.48
N VAL A 72 0.36 -6.65 6.73
CA VAL A 72 1.04 -6.61 8.04
C VAL A 72 1.27 -5.18 8.49
N THR A 73 1.44 -4.99 9.79
CA THR A 73 1.88 -3.70 10.33
C THR A 73 3.36 -3.47 10.01
N ALA A 74 3.77 -2.19 10.00
CA ALA A 74 5.18 -1.84 9.85
C ALA A 74 6.04 -2.45 10.96
N ALA A 75 5.52 -2.52 12.19
CA ALA A 75 6.23 -3.13 13.32
C ALA A 75 6.50 -4.62 13.09
N GLU A 76 5.48 -5.39 12.68
CA GLU A 76 5.63 -6.81 12.37
C GLU A 76 6.56 -7.05 11.19
N PHE A 77 6.50 -6.21 10.15
CA PHE A 77 7.40 -6.33 9.01
C PHE A 77 8.86 -6.10 9.41
N CYS A 78 9.12 -5.04 10.18
CA CYS A 78 10.46 -4.76 10.70
C CYS A 78 10.98 -5.91 11.58
N GLU A 79 10.18 -6.42 12.51
CA GLU A 79 10.58 -7.54 13.39
C GLU A 79 10.96 -8.81 12.61
N ARG A 80 10.31 -9.07 11.48
CA ARG A 80 10.55 -10.28 10.67
C ARG A 80 11.76 -10.17 9.74
N TYR A 81 12.13 -8.97 9.30
CA TYR A 81 13.02 -8.78 8.15
C TYR A 81 14.13 -7.73 8.30
N LEU A 82 14.19 -6.99 9.42
CA LEU A 82 15.23 -6.00 9.72
C LEU A 82 15.93 -6.31 11.05
#